data_AF-A0A9E3SU20-F1
#
_entry.id   AF-A0A9E3SU20-F1
#
_cell.length_a   1.000
_cell.length_b   1.000
_cell.length_c   1.000
_cell.angle_alpha   90.00
_cell.angle_beta   90.00
_cell.angle_gamma   90.00
#
_symmetry.space_group_name_H-M   'P 1'
#
loop_
_entity.id
_entity.type
_entity.pdbx_description
1 polymer ?
#
loop_
_entity_poly.entity_id
_entity_poly.type
_entity_poly.pdbx_seq_one_letter_code
_entity_poly.pdbx_strand_id
1 'polypeptide(L)' 'GGVTPEPDNLRAWFGAGVSAVGMGSKLIRGDWVKSGNFDAIQDHMRTSLQLVQSVRAEKK' A
#
# COMPACT_ATOMS: atom_id res chain seq x y z
N GLY A 1 4.93 -12.47 -0.07
CA GLY A 1 4.91 -11.02 -0.38
C GLY A 1 5.19 -10.23 0.88
N GLY A 2 6.35 -9.57 0.97
CA GLY A 2 6.85 -8.90 2.17
C GLY A 2 6.43 -7.43 2.34
N VAL A 3 5.76 -6.85 1.33
CA VAL A 3 5.29 -5.46 1.38
C VAL A 3 3.93 -5.40 2.09
N THR A 4 3.76 -4.49 3.04
CA THR A 4 2.50 -4.17 3.73
C THR A 4 2.17 -2.68 3.57
N PRO A 5 0.89 -2.28 3.65
CA PRO A 5 0.48 -0.86 3.67
C PRO A 5 0.74 -0.23 5.05
N GLU A 6 1.90 -0.50 5.63
CA GLU A 6 2.34 0.02 6.93
C GLU A 6 3.50 1.00 6.69
N PRO A 7 3.53 2.15 7.39
CA PRO A 7 4.53 3.19 7.15
C PRO A 7 5.97 2.67 7.22
N ASP A 8 6.29 1.88 8.25
CA ASP A 8 7.66 1.41 8.49
C ASP A 8 8.11 0.37 7.46
N ASN A 9 7.19 -0.48 7.00
CA ASN A 9 7.47 -1.42 5.94
C ASN A 9 7.74 -0.69 4.61
N LEU A 10 6.91 0.29 4.27
CA LEU A 10 7.12 1.11 3.06
C LEU A 10 8.40 1.92 3.14
N ARG A 11 8.72 2.53 4.30
CA ARG A 11 10.00 3.23 4.53
C ARG A 11 11.19 2.32 4.34
N ALA A 12 11.15 1.08 4.83
CA ALA A 12 12.23 0.12 4.63
C ALA A 12 12.45 -0.16 3.13
N TRP A 13 11.38 -0.43 2.38
CA TRP A 13 11.46 -0.69 0.94
C TRP A 13 11.95 0.51 0.14
N PHE A 14 11.29 1.67 0.27
CA PHE A 14 11.71 2.88 -0.44
C PHE A 14 13.07 3.38 0.05
N GLY A 15 13.41 3.16 1.32
CA GLY A 15 14.72 3.39 1.93
C GLY A 15 15.82 2.61 1.22
N ALA A 16 15.57 1.32 0.96
CA ALA A 16 16.46 0.42 0.21
C ALA A 16 16.62 0.78 -1.29
N GLY A 17 15.91 1.80 -1.78
CA GLY A 17 16.12 2.34 -3.12
C GLY A 17 15.24 1.73 -4.22
N VAL A 18 14.19 0.99 -3.86
CA VAL A 18 13.25 0.46 -4.86
C VAL A 18 12.37 1.59 -5.43
N SER A 19 12.13 1.54 -6.74
CA SER A 19 11.27 2.52 -7.42
C SER A 19 9.78 2.23 -7.28
N ALA A 20 9.41 0.96 -7.03
CA ALA A 20 8.02 0.51 -6.92
C ALA A 20 7.91 -0.71 -6.00
N VAL A 21 6.73 -0.90 -5.42
CA VAL A 21 6.41 -2.05 -4.56
C VAL A 21 5.07 -2.69 -4.96
N GLY A 22 5.02 -4.02 -4.94
CA GLY A 22 3.80 -4.79 -5.18
C GLY A 22 3.27 -5.39 -3.87
N MET A 23 2.06 -5.02 -3.48
CA MET A 23 1.42 -5.49 -2.23
C MET A 23 0.47 -6.68 -2.41
N GLY A 24 0.01 -6.95 -3.64
CA GLY A 24 -0.85 -8.10 -3.96
C GLY A 24 -2.15 -8.13 -3.14
N SER A 25 -2.46 -9.27 -2.54
CA SER A 25 -3.69 -9.49 -1.74
C SER A 25 -3.81 -8.62 -0.49
N LYS A 26 -2.72 -7.95 -0.07
CA LYS A 26 -2.75 -6.95 1.02
C LYS A 26 -3.27 -5.58 0.55
N LEU A 27 -3.25 -5.31 -0.76
CA LEU A 27 -3.85 -4.12 -1.36
C LEU A 27 -5.28 -4.40 -1.84
N ILE A 28 -5.50 -5.52 -2.52
CA ILE A 28 -6.85 -5.92 -2.94
C ILE A 28 -7.20 -7.21 -2.21
N ARG A 29 -7.99 -7.08 -1.14
CA ARG A 29 -8.36 -8.24 -0.34
C ARG A 29 -9.42 -9.06 -1.04
N GLY A 30 -9.18 -10.37 -1.15
CA GLY A 30 -10.07 -11.28 -1.86
C GLY A 30 -11.43 -11.48 -1.18
N ASP A 31 -11.52 -11.27 0.14
CA ASP A 31 -12.78 -11.27 0.88
C ASP A 31 -13.68 -10.09 0.47
N TRP A 32 -13.12 -8.88 0.35
CA TRP A 32 -13.86 -7.71 -0.13
C TRP A 32 -14.33 -7.87 -1.57
N VAL A 33 -13.50 -8.47 -2.43
CA VAL A 33 -13.91 -8.76 -3.81
C VAL A 33 -15.07 -9.76 -3.84
N LYS A 34 -14.98 -10.85 -3.06
CA LYS A 34 -16.05 -11.85 -2.95
C LYS A 34 -17.34 -11.27 -2.37
N SER A 35 -17.24 -10.30 -1.46
CA SER A 35 -18.39 -9.65 -0.84
C SER A 35 -18.89 -8.43 -1.61
N GLY A 36 -18.30 -8.08 -2.76
CA GLY A 36 -18.64 -6.88 -3.52
C GLY A 36 -18.37 -5.55 -2.80
N ASN A 37 -17.50 -5.55 -1.78
CA ASN A 37 -17.20 -4.37 -0.98
C ASN A 37 -16.13 -3.50 -1.67
N PHE A 38 -16.53 -2.91 -2.80
CA PHE A 38 -15.64 -2.07 -3.60
C PHE A 38 -15.33 -0.73 -2.94
N ASP A 39 -16.23 -0.22 -2.09
CA ASP A 39 -15.99 1.00 -1.32
C ASP A 39 -14.82 0.83 -0.35
N ALA A 40 -14.76 -0.30 0.38
CA ALA A 40 -13.62 -0.59 1.24
C ALA A 40 -12.31 -0.75 0.45
N ILE A 41 -12.36 -1.35 -0.74
CA ILE A 41 -11.19 -1.44 -1.64
C ILE A 41 -10.73 -0.05 -2.06
N GLN A 42 -11.66 0.83 -2.44
CA GLN A 42 -11.37 2.19 -2.87
C GLN A 42 -10.73 3.00 -1.74
N ASP A 43 -11.31 2.96 -0.55
CA ASP A 43 -10.80 3.71 0.60
C ASP A 43 -9.43 3.19 1.03
N HIS A 44 -9.25 1.87 1.08
CA HIS A 44 -7.96 1.25 1.38
C HIS A 44 -6.87 1.62 0.34
N MET A 45 -7.24 1.66 -0.94
CA MET A 45 -6.35 2.10 -2.02
C MET A 45 -5.98 3.58 -1.87
N ARG A 46 -6.93 4.45 -1.53
CA ARG A 46 -6.67 5.87 -1.26
C ARG A 46 -5.70 6.05 -0.11
N THR A 47 -5.94 5.38 1.03
CA THR A 47 -5.05 5.45 2.20
C THR A 47 -3.65 4.92 1.87
N SER A 48 -3.56 3.81 1.13
CA SER A 48 -2.27 3.24 0.72
C SER A 48 -1.48 4.19 -0.19
N LEU A 49 -2.15 4.85 -1.14
CA LEU A 49 -1.51 5.85 -2.01
C LEU A 49 -1.03 7.08 -1.23
N GLN A 50 -1.85 7.60 -0.33
CA GLN A 50 -1.47 8.72 0.54
C GLN A 50 -0.23 8.37 1.35
N LEU A 51 -0.20 7.17 1.94
CA LEU A 51 0.94 6.72 2.72
C LEU A 51 2.22 6.62 1.89
N VAL A 52 2.14 6.05 0.68
CA VAL A 52 3.28 5.98 -0.24
C VAL A 52 3.76 7.38 -0.62
N GLN A 53 2.85 8.33 -0.87
CA GLN A 53 3.21 9.72 -1.17
C GLN A 53 3.92 10.38 0.01
N SER A 54 3.41 10.23 1.23
CA SER A 54 4.04 10.74 2.45
C SER A 54 5.45 10.20 2.64
N VAL A 55 5.62 8.87 2.56
CA VAL A 55 6.94 8.21 2.71
C VAL A 55 7.94 8.68 1.64
N ARG A 56 7.48 8.91 0.40
CA ARG A 56 8.35 9.40 -0.68
C ARG A 56 8.69 10.89 -0.52
N ALA A 57 7.80 11.69 0.05
CA ALA A 57 8.03 13.11 0.33
C ALA A 57 9.02 13.33 1.48
N GLU A 58 9.03 12.45 2.49
CA GLU A 58 10.00 12.46 3.60
C GLU A 58 11.45 12.29 3.14
N LYS A 59 11.67 11.65 1.97
CA LYS A 59 13.01 11.36 1.43
C LYS A 59 13.61 12.51 0.60
N LYS A 60 12.97 13.67 0.57
CA LYS A 60 13.35 14.85 -0.22
C LYS A 60 14.11 15.85 0.63
#